data_AF-A0A1V5RNL9-F1
#
_entry.id   AF-A0A1V5RNL9-F1
#
_cell.length_a   1.000
_cell.length_b   1.000
_cell.length_c   1.000
_cell.angle_alpha   90.00
_cell.angle_beta   90.00
_cell.angle_gamma   90.00
#
_symmetry.space_group_name_H-M   'P 1'
#
loop_
_entity.id
_entity.type
_entity.pdbx_description
1 polymer ?
#
loop_
_entity_poly.entity_id
_entity_poly.type
_entity_poly.pdbx_seq_one_letter_code
_entity_poly.pdbx_strand_id
1 'polypeptide(L)'
;MNEDFLNLFPEEIRDSVRSLYRIVIERAVLRVYQDLDDEGRQELERVFISGTEEDQENYLNQTFPNLKDILLEETKKLLEELKK
;
A
#
# COMPACT_ATOMS: atom_id res chain seq x y z
N MET A 1 -9.11 -0.87 -0.67
CA MET A 1 -9.57 -1.38 -1.99
C MET A 1 -11.06 -1.61 -1.92
N ASN A 2 -11.84 -1.12 -2.88
CA ASN A 2 -13.30 -1.26 -2.86
C ASN A 2 -13.70 -2.75 -3.03
N GLU A 3 -14.57 -3.27 -2.16
CA GLU A 3 -15.16 -4.61 -2.27
C GLU A 3 -15.90 -4.80 -3.61
N ASP A 4 -16.48 -3.73 -4.18
CA ASP A 4 -17.10 -3.78 -5.50
C ASP A 4 -16.11 -4.12 -6.62
N PHE A 5 -14.85 -3.70 -6.47
CA PHE A 5 -13.79 -4.04 -7.43
C PHE A 5 -13.36 -5.50 -7.29
N LEU A 6 -13.28 -6.02 -6.06
CA LEU A 6 -12.98 -7.43 -5.83
C LEU A 6 -14.07 -8.36 -6.39
N ASN A 7 -15.32 -7.91 -6.38
CA ASN A 7 -16.45 -8.67 -6.93
C ASN A 7 -16.39 -8.88 -8.45
N LEU A 8 -15.52 -8.16 -9.17
CA LEU A 8 -15.25 -8.40 -10.60
C LEU A 8 -14.44 -9.69 -10.84
N PHE A 9 -13.81 -10.24 -9.81
CA PHE A 9 -13.01 -11.45 -9.91
C PHE A 9 -13.80 -12.69 -9.43
N PRO A 10 -13.53 -13.87 -10.02
CA PRO A 10 -13.99 -15.16 -9.48
C PRO A 10 -13.63 -15.32 -8.00
N GLU A 11 -14.53 -15.91 -7.22
CA GLU A 11 -14.40 -16.05 -5.77
C GLU A 11 -13.08 -16.73 -5.37
N GLU A 12 -12.66 -17.72 -6.16
CA GLU A 12 -11.46 -18.52 -5.96
C GLU A 12 -10.16 -17.71 -6.03
N ILE A 13 -10.18 -16.54 -6.68
CA ILE A 13 -8.99 -15.69 -6.83
C ILE A 13 -9.09 -14.36 -6.06
N ARG A 14 -10.24 -14.05 -5.44
CA ARG A 14 -10.43 -12.77 -4.73
C ARG A 14 -9.40 -12.55 -3.62
N ASP A 15 -9.15 -13.58 -2.82
CA ASP A 15 -8.16 -13.50 -1.74
C ASP A 15 -6.73 -13.34 -2.28
N SER A 16 -6.43 -13.95 -3.43
CA SER A 16 -5.14 -13.77 -4.11
C SER A 16 -4.98 -12.32 -4.61
N VAL A 17 -6.01 -11.76 -5.26
CA VAL A 17 -6.00 -10.36 -5.72
C VAL A 17 -5.89 -9.39 -4.55
N ARG A 18 -6.63 -9.64 -3.46
CA ARG A 18 -6.56 -8.85 -2.22
C ARG A 18 -5.16 -8.91 -1.60
N SER A 19 -4.55 -10.09 -1.56
CA SER A 19 -3.20 -10.27 -1.04
C SER A 19 -2.17 -9.54 -1.89
N LEU A 20 -2.26 -9.63 -3.23
CA LEU A 20 -1.36 -8.90 -4.13
C LEU A 20 -1.47 -7.39 -3.97
N TYR A 21 -2.70 -6.87 -3.90
CA TYR A 21 -2.92 -5.44 -3.64
C TYR A 21 -2.26 -5.02 -2.31
N ARG A 22 -2.49 -5.78 -1.24
CA ARG A 22 -1.92 -5.51 0.08
C ARG A 22 -0.39 -5.53 0.06
N ILE A 23 0.24 -6.51 -0.60
CA ILE A 23 1.70 -6.60 -0.73
C ILE A 23 2.29 -5.35 -1.39
N VAL A 24 1.64 -4.85 -2.46
CA VAL A 24 2.11 -3.63 -3.14
C VAL A 24 2.03 -2.42 -2.23
N ILE A 25 0.92 -2.25 -1.49
CA ILE A 25 0.77 -1.17 -0.51
C ILE A 25 1.85 -1.29 0.58
N GLU A 26 2.03 -2.47 1.19
CA GLU A 26 3.01 -2.69 2.26
C GLU A 26 4.43 -2.35 1.81
N ARG A 27 4.82 -2.74 0.58
CA ARG A 27 6.13 -2.38 0.01
C ARG A 27 6.29 -0.88 -0.17
N ALA A 28 5.27 -0.21 -0.70
CA ALA A 28 5.29 1.24 -0.88
C ALA A 28 5.41 1.98 0.47
N VAL A 29 4.62 1.57 1.46
CA VAL A 29 4.65 2.14 2.82
C VAL A 29 6.02 1.90 3.47
N LEU A 30 6.58 0.70 3.36
CA LEU A 30 7.91 0.38 3.92
C LEU A 30 9.02 1.24 3.30
N ARG A 31 9.02 1.39 1.98
CA ARG A 31 10.00 2.23 1.29
C ARG A 31 9.91 3.67 1.77
N VAL A 32 8.69 4.19 1.85
CA VAL A 32 8.42 5.53 2.33
C VAL A 32 8.86 5.70 3.79
N TYR A 33 8.56 4.74 4.65
CA TYR A 33 8.97 4.76 6.07
C TYR A 33 10.49 4.84 6.25
N GLN A 34 11.26 4.22 5.36
CA GLN A 34 12.73 4.31 5.38
C GLN A 34 13.23 5.72 5.12
N ASP A 35 12.52 6.50 4.29
CA ASP A 35 12.88 7.87 3.92
C ASP A 35 12.40 8.93 4.92
N LEU A 36 11.55 8.55 5.89
CA LEU A 36 11.07 9.44 6.96
C LEU A 36 12.12 9.64 8.06
N ASP A 37 12.07 10.81 8.69
CA ASP A 37 12.75 11.07 9.97
C ASP A 37 11.98 10.44 11.14
N ASP A 38 12.55 10.53 12.35
CA ASP A 38 11.98 9.86 13.52
C ASP A 38 10.58 10.39 13.89
N GLU A 39 10.30 11.67 13.67
CA GLU A 39 8.99 12.28 13.89
C GLU A 39 7.97 11.76 12.86
N GLY A 40 8.34 11.74 11.58
CA GLY A 40 7.51 11.18 10.51
C GLY A 40 7.21 9.70 10.70
N ARG A 41 8.20 8.91 11.16
CA ARG A 41 8.01 7.48 11.46
C ARG A 41 7.04 7.24 12.61
N GLN A 42 7.15 8.00 13.69
CA GLN A 42 6.23 7.91 14.83
C GLN A 42 4.80 8.28 14.43
N GLU A 43 4.65 9.31 13.61
CA GLU A 43 3.34 9.72 13.12
C GLU A 43 2.73 8.66 12.19
N LEU A 44 3.51 8.09 11.28
CA LEU A 44 3.06 6.99 10.42
C LEU A 44 2.64 5.78 11.26
N GLU A 45 3.44 5.37 12.25
CA GLU A 45 3.08 4.28 13.16
C GLU A 45 1.78 4.57 13.91
N ARG A 46 1.60 5.78 14.42
CA ARG A 46 0.37 6.19 15.12
C ARG A 46 -0.84 6.05 14.22
N VAL A 47 -0.77 6.56 12.98
CA VAL A 47 -1.88 6.50 12.02
C VAL A 47 -2.21 5.05 11.65
N PHE A 48 -1.21 4.21 11.44
CA PHE A 48 -1.43 2.81 11.05
C PHE A 48 -1.88 1.90 12.21
N ILE A 49 -1.54 2.22 13.46
CA ILE A 49 -1.97 1.46 14.64
C ILE A 49 -3.37 1.87 15.10
N SER A 50 -3.69 3.16 15.05
CA SER A 50 -4.87 3.71 15.73
C SER A 50 -5.87 4.43 14.81
N GLY A 51 -5.47 4.73 13.58
CA GLY A 51 -6.35 5.34 12.59
C GLY A 51 -7.21 4.30 11.85
N THR A 52 -8.31 4.77 11.27
CA THR A 52 -9.14 4.00 10.35
C THR A 52 -8.44 3.80 9.01
N GLU A 53 -8.98 2.92 8.14
CA GLU A 53 -8.47 2.79 6.76
C GLU A 53 -8.53 4.13 6.00
N GLU A 54 -9.56 4.94 6.25
CA GLU A 54 -9.70 6.28 5.67
C GLU A 54 -8.61 7.24 6.19
N ASP A 55 -8.29 7.20 7.49
CA ASP A 55 -7.20 8.01 8.06
C ASP A 55 -5.84 7.62 7.47
N GLN A 56 -5.61 6.32 7.29
CA GLN A 56 -4.39 5.80 6.67
C GLN A 56 -4.28 6.27 5.22
N GLU A 57 -5.35 6.15 4.43
CA GLU A 57 -5.37 6.59 3.03
C GLU A 57 -5.18 8.11 2.92
N ASN A 58 -5.82 8.89 3.77
CA ASN A 58 -5.66 10.34 3.81
C ASN A 58 -4.23 10.76 4.17
N TYR A 59 -3.66 10.15 5.21
CA TYR A 59 -2.28 10.41 5.61
C TYR A 59 -1.30 10.07 4.49
N LEU A 60 -1.45 8.90 3.87
CA LEU A 60 -0.59 8.48 2.77
C LEU A 60 -0.66 9.45 1.58
N ASN A 61 -1.86 9.91 1.21
CA ASN A 61 -2.05 10.85 0.11
C ASN A 61 -1.50 12.26 0.41
N GLN A 62 -1.54 12.70 1.67
CA GLN A 62 -1.06 14.02 2.08
C GLN A 62 0.45 14.06 2.28
N THR A 63 1.00 13.06 2.96
CA THR A 63 2.42 13.01 3.32
C THR A 63 3.27 12.57 2.13
N PHE A 64 2.72 11.74 1.23
CA PHE A 64 3.44 11.18 0.10
C PHE A 64 2.77 11.56 -1.23
N PRO A 65 2.98 12.80 -1.72
CA PRO A 65 2.36 13.26 -2.97
C PRO A 65 2.77 12.43 -4.19
N ASN A 66 3.92 11.74 -4.13
CA ASN A 66 4.43 10.81 -5.14
C ASN A 66 4.06 9.34 -4.87
N LEU A 67 3.14 9.04 -3.94
CA LEU A 67 2.75 7.68 -3.59
C LEU A 67 2.34 6.84 -4.80
N LYS A 68 1.63 7.45 -5.77
CA LYS A 68 1.21 6.78 -7.00
C LYS A 68 2.40 6.29 -7.83
N ASP A 69 3.46 7.08 -7.91
CA ASP A 69 4.68 6.69 -8.62
C ASP A 69 5.41 5.57 -7.87
N ILE A 70 5.48 5.66 -6.53
CA ILE A 70 6.06 4.61 -5.69
C ILE A 70 5.30 3.29 -5.84
N LEU A 71 3.97 3.33 -5.81
CA LEU A 71 3.11 2.15 -6.03
C LEU A 71 3.36 1.52 -7.40
N LEU A 72 3.50 2.35 -8.45
CA LEU A 72 3.81 1.87 -9.79
C LEU A 72 5.19 1.21 -9.86
N GLU A 73 6.20 1.81 -9.23
CA GLU A 73 7.56 1.26 -9.16
C GLU A 73 7.60 -0.07 -8.41
N GLU A 74 6.96 -0.15 -7.23
CA GLU A 74 6.91 -1.40 -6.45
C GLU A 74 6.12 -2.49 -7.18
N THR A 75 5.06 -2.13 -7.91
CA THR A 75 4.33 -3.08 -8.76
C THR A 75 5.23 -3.63 -9.87
N LYS A 76 6.01 -2.78 -10.55
CA LYS A 76 6.94 -3.21 -11.60
C LYS A 76 8.02 -4.15 -11.05
N LYS A 77 8.60 -3.82 -9.90
CA LYS A 77 9.59 -4.68 -9.21
C LYS A 77 9.01 -6.04 -8.86
N LEU A 78 7.80 -6.06 -8.26
CA LEU A 78 7.12 -7.32 -7.93
C LEU A 78 6.87 -8.17 -9.18
N LEU A 79 6.44 -7.57 -10.29
CA LEU A 79 6.25 -8.27 -11.56
C LEU A 79 7.56 -8.82 -12.14
N GLU A 80 8.68 -8.13 -11.98
CA GLU A 80 10.00 -8.63 -12.39
C GLU A 80 10.48 -9.79 -11.51
N GLU A 81 10.21 -9.75 -10.21
CA GLU A 81 10.52 -10.83 -9.27
C GLU A 81 9.74 -12.11 -9.60
N LEU A 82 8.44 -11.99 -9.92
CA LEU A 82 7.58 -13.13 -10.26
C LEU A 82 7.93 -13.80 -11.60
N LYS A 83 8.68 -13.12 -12.47
CA LYS A 83 9.13 -13.64 -13.77
C LYS A 83 10.46 -14.39 -13.70
N LYS A 84 11.14 -14.36 -12.55
CA LYS A 84 12.40 -15.08 -12.30
C LYS A 84 12.12 -16.42 -11.65
#